data_AF-A0A964A8H3-F1
#
_entry.id   AF-A0A964A8H3-F1
#
_cell.length_a   1.000
_cell.length_b   1.000
_cell.length_c   1.000
_cell.angle_alpha   90.00
_cell.angle_beta   90.00
_cell.angle_gamma   90.00
#
_symmetry.space_group_name_H-M   'P 1'
#
loop_
_entity.id
_entity.type
_entity.pdbx_description
1 polymer ?
#
loop_
_entity_poly.entity_id
_entity_poly.type
_entity_poly.pdbx_seq_one_letter_code
_entity_poly.pdbx_strand_id
1 'polypeptide(L)'
;MNPALASPRRRRLPALVWLTLVAVLGAAWAFAPPPLHAALFHERWPFWLGGPAIGLFVLFFLWGDDRQLGVSSGFADACSAAFDPAARRSWRLVFLVGLIGGGVIAAALSGQLAPRLDMGRFDAAVTADPALKALIFAGGGLLIGLGSRLAGGCTSGHGIVGTALLAPASWLATGAFMVAGILTAHLLFA
;
A
#
# COMPACT_ATOMS: atom_id res chain seq x y z
N MET A 1 -24.03 6.19 13.62
CA MET A 1 -23.32 5.06 14.26
C MET A 1 -24.35 4.00 14.61
N ASN A 2 -24.35 2.88 13.88
CA ASN A 2 -25.29 1.78 14.11
C ASN A 2 -24.68 0.80 15.14
N PRO A 3 -25.30 0.58 16.31
CA PRO A 3 -24.78 -0.32 17.36
C PRO A 3 -24.88 -1.83 17.02
N ALA A 4 -25.39 -2.21 15.84
CA ALA A 4 -25.64 -3.61 15.47
C ALA A 4 -24.45 -4.41 14.88
N LEU A 5 -23.22 -3.88 14.88
CA LEU A 5 -22.02 -4.59 14.41
C LEU A 5 -21.04 -4.91 15.56
N ALA A 6 -21.53 -5.43 16.67
CA ALA A 6 -20.67 -6.06 17.67
C ALA A 6 -20.15 -7.38 17.10
N SER A 7 -18.98 -7.35 16.47
CA SER A 7 -18.34 -8.55 15.92
C SER A 7 -17.97 -9.52 17.06
N PRO A 8 -18.16 -10.84 16.87
CA PRO A 8 -17.76 -11.83 17.86
C PRO A 8 -16.25 -11.70 18.12
N ARG A 9 -15.83 -11.69 19.40
CA ARG A 9 -14.42 -11.70 19.83
C ARG A 9 -13.72 -12.96 19.27
N ARG A 10 -13.25 -12.90 18.03
CA ARG A 10 -12.36 -13.92 17.46
C ARG A 10 -10.99 -13.78 18.12
N ARG A 11 -10.42 -14.93 18.51
CA ARG A 11 -9.12 -15.02 19.19
C ARG A 11 -8.07 -14.39 18.29
N ARG A 12 -7.47 -13.28 18.73
CA ARG A 12 -6.31 -12.68 18.07
C ARG A 12 -5.19 -13.73 18.02
N LEU A 13 -4.66 -14.00 16.84
CA LEU A 13 -3.45 -14.81 16.74
C LEU A 13 -2.32 -14.07 17.51
N PRO A 14 -1.57 -14.76 18.38
CA PRO A 14 -0.52 -14.11 19.16
C PRO A 14 0.54 -13.54 18.21
N ALA A 15 1.15 -12.41 18.57
CA ALA A 15 2.22 -11.76 17.80
C ALA A 15 3.39 -12.70 17.45
N LEU A 16 3.54 -13.80 18.20
CA LEU A 16 4.46 -14.89 17.91
C LEU A 16 4.16 -15.59 16.58
N VAL A 17 2.88 -15.85 16.27
CA VAL A 17 2.46 -16.48 14.99
C VAL A 17 2.78 -15.55 13.81
N TRP A 18 2.58 -14.25 14.01
CA TRP A 18 2.97 -13.20 13.08
C TRP A 18 4.47 -13.20 12.80
N LEU A 19 5.29 -13.19 13.86
CA LEU A 19 6.74 -13.24 13.75
C LEU A 19 7.21 -14.54 13.11
N THR A 20 6.60 -15.69 13.44
CA THR A 20 6.98 -16.97 12.84
C THR A 20 6.59 -17.07 11.37
N LEU A 21 5.44 -16.54 10.93
CA LEU A 21 5.06 -16.58 9.51
C LEU A 21 5.92 -15.64 8.67
N VAL A 22 6.20 -14.44 9.16
CA VAL A 22 7.14 -13.52 8.51
C VAL A 22 8.56 -14.09 8.51
N ALA A 23 9.00 -14.71 9.60
CA ALA A 23 10.32 -15.35 9.67
C ALA A 23 10.41 -16.59 8.78
N VAL A 24 9.36 -17.39 8.66
CA VAL A 24 9.32 -18.58 7.80
C VAL A 24 9.28 -18.18 6.32
N LEU A 25 8.49 -17.17 5.95
CA LEU A 25 8.48 -16.62 4.58
C LEU A 25 9.81 -15.93 4.24
N GLY A 26 10.43 -15.23 5.20
CA GLY A 26 11.76 -14.62 5.03
C GLY A 26 12.90 -15.64 4.97
N ALA A 27 12.85 -16.71 5.77
CA ALA A 27 13.85 -17.78 5.76
C ALA A 27 13.73 -18.68 4.53
N ALA A 28 12.51 -18.96 4.06
CA ALA A 28 12.29 -19.62 2.76
C ALA A 28 12.87 -18.82 1.60
N TRP A 29 13.00 -17.49 1.74
CA TRP A 29 13.55 -16.59 0.73
C TRP A 29 15.08 -16.51 0.75
N ALA A 30 15.71 -16.60 1.94
CA ALA A 30 17.17 -16.56 2.09
C ALA A 30 17.91 -17.71 1.40
N PHE A 31 17.19 -18.78 1.02
CA PHE A 31 17.72 -19.96 0.33
C PHE A 31 17.34 -20.05 -1.16
N ALA A 32 16.80 -18.97 -1.75
CA ALA A 32 16.41 -18.95 -3.16
C ALA A 32 17.65 -18.89 -4.10
N PRO A 33 17.85 -19.88 -4.99
CA PRO A 33 19.01 -19.94 -5.87
C PRO A 33 19.06 -18.78 -6.90
N PRO A 34 20.25 -18.37 -7.39
CA PRO A 34 20.46 -17.26 -8.34
C PRO A 34 19.51 -17.20 -9.56
N PRO A 35 19.11 -18.31 -10.23
CA PRO A 35 18.14 -18.26 -11.33
C PRO A 35 16.72 -17.85 -10.90
N LEU A 36 16.37 -18.00 -9.62
CA LEU A 36 15.07 -17.63 -9.07
C LEU A 36 14.92 -16.10 -8.97
N HIS A 37 16.02 -15.36 -8.80
CA HIS A 37 16.03 -13.89 -8.80
C HIS A 37 15.74 -13.34 -10.20
N ALA A 38 16.34 -13.93 -11.25
CA ALA A 38 16.06 -13.58 -12.64
C ALA A 38 14.61 -13.91 -13.04
N ALA A 39 14.04 -15.01 -12.51
CA ALA A 39 12.64 -15.38 -12.75
C ALA A 39 11.64 -14.55 -11.94
N LEU A 40 11.98 -14.16 -10.70
CA LEU A 40 11.15 -13.33 -9.81
C LEU A 40 11.18 -11.85 -10.18
N PHE A 41 12.27 -11.32 -10.72
CA PHE A 41 12.38 -9.90 -11.09
C PHE A 41 12.22 -9.66 -12.60
N HIS A 42 11.49 -10.54 -13.31
CA HIS A 42 11.06 -10.25 -14.67
C HIS A 42 10.22 -8.96 -14.73
N GLU A 43 10.35 -8.19 -15.81
CA GLU A 43 9.93 -6.77 -15.94
C GLU A 43 8.52 -6.42 -15.45
N ARG A 44 7.58 -7.37 -15.43
CA ARG A 44 6.32 -7.31 -14.68
C ARG A 44 5.93 -8.71 -14.21
N TRP A 45 5.49 -8.83 -12.96
CA TRP A 45 4.80 -10.04 -12.53
C TRP A 45 3.50 -10.20 -13.32
N PRO A 46 3.16 -11.42 -13.76
CA PRO A 46 1.87 -11.64 -14.39
C PRO A 46 0.73 -11.30 -13.44
N PHE A 47 -0.32 -10.66 -13.95
CA PHE A 47 -1.46 -10.18 -13.16
C PHE A 47 -2.15 -11.32 -12.38
N TRP A 48 -2.18 -12.53 -12.96
CA TRP A 48 -2.77 -13.72 -12.35
C TRP A 48 -1.94 -14.28 -11.18
N LEU A 49 -0.72 -13.81 -10.98
CA LEU A 49 0.10 -14.14 -9.80
C LEU A 49 0.04 -13.00 -8.77
N GLY A 50 0.21 -11.76 -9.22
CA GLY A 50 0.21 -10.59 -8.33
C GLY A 50 -1.13 -10.35 -7.65
N GLY A 51 -2.24 -10.45 -8.38
CA GLY A 51 -3.59 -10.25 -7.83
C GLY A 51 -3.93 -11.25 -6.73
N PRO A 52 -3.84 -12.57 -6.99
CA PRO A 52 -4.05 -13.58 -5.97
C PRO A 52 -3.08 -13.50 -4.80
N ALA A 53 -1.81 -13.11 -5.01
CA ALA A 53 -0.87 -12.92 -3.91
C ALA A 53 -1.29 -11.79 -2.97
N ILE A 54 -1.72 -10.64 -3.51
CA ILE A 54 -2.27 -9.52 -2.73
C ILE A 54 -3.57 -9.95 -2.04
N GLY A 55 -4.46 -10.66 -2.74
CA GLY A 55 -5.70 -11.18 -2.18
C GLY A 55 -5.47 -12.15 -1.01
N LEU A 56 -4.53 -13.08 -1.16
CA LEU A 56 -4.15 -14.01 -0.09
C LEU A 56 -3.54 -13.28 1.10
N PHE A 57 -2.72 -12.25 0.87
CA PHE A 57 -2.20 -11.39 1.92
C PHE A 57 -3.32 -10.66 2.68
N VAL A 58 -4.32 -10.13 1.97
CA VAL A 58 -5.50 -9.48 2.58
C VAL A 58 -6.33 -10.47 3.38
N LEU A 59 -6.61 -11.66 2.82
CA LEU A 59 -7.36 -12.72 3.50
C LEU A 59 -6.63 -13.20 4.75
N PHE A 60 -5.31 -13.35 4.65
CA PHE A 60 -4.46 -13.70 5.78
C PHE A 60 -4.56 -12.64 6.89
N PHE A 61 -4.50 -11.36 6.54
CA PHE A 61 -4.63 -10.25 7.49
C PHE A 61 -6.03 -10.20 8.14
N LEU A 62 -7.07 -10.39 7.32
CA LEU A 62 -8.45 -10.39 7.77
C LEU A 62 -8.74 -11.57 8.69
N TRP A 63 -8.21 -12.75 8.37
CA TRP A 63 -8.39 -13.96 9.18
C TRP A 63 -7.64 -13.90 10.51
N GLY A 64 -6.43 -13.31 10.51
CA GLY A 64 -5.60 -13.23 11.72
C GLY A 64 -6.00 -12.12 12.69
N ASP A 65 -6.31 -10.93 12.18
CA ASP A 65 -6.48 -9.73 13.01
C ASP A 65 -7.88 -9.09 12.92
N ASP A 66 -8.76 -9.54 12.00
CA ASP A 66 -10.10 -8.96 11.75
C ASP A 66 -10.04 -7.45 11.43
N ARG A 67 -8.94 -7.01 10.81
CA ARG A 67 -8.70 -5.60 10.46
C ARG A 67 -8.67 -5.43 8.96
N GLN A 68 -9.29 -4.34 8.52
CA GLN A 68 -9.25 -3.90 7.13
C GLN A 68 -7.91 -3.24 6.82
N LEU A 69 -7.33 -3.57 5.66
CA LEU A 69 -6.12 -2.92 5.16
C LEU A 69 -6.42 -1.48 4.75
N GLY A 70 -5.63 -0.54 5.25
CA GLY A 70 -5.77 0.87 4.94
C GLY A 70 -4.45 1.62 5.07
N VAL A 71 -3.89 2.02 3.93
CA VAL A 71 -2.62 2.76 3.89
C VAL A 71 -2.77 4.19 4.41
N SER A 72 -3.84 4.90 4.01
CA SER A 72 -4.09 6.29 4.40
C SER A 72 -4.40 6.48 5.90
N SER A 73 -4.98 5.46 6.55
CA SER A 73 -5.15 5.46 8.00
C SER A 73 -3.84 5.19 8.72
N GLY A 74 -2.96 4.35 8.17
CA GLY A 74 -1.59 4.17 8.67
C GLY A 74 -0.76 5.44 8.59
N PHE A 75 -0.87 6.22 7.50
CA PHE A 75 -0.20 7.53 7.41
C PHE A 75 -0.71 8.53 8.44
N ALA A 76 -2.02 8.58 8.70
CA ALA A 76 -2.52 9.47 9.75
C ALA A 76 -2.11 9.01 11.15
N ASP A 77 -2.11 7.71 11.42
CA ASP A 77 -1.58 7.15 12.66
C ASP A 77 -0.09 7.48 12.80
N ALA A 78 0.67 7.59 11.70
CA ALA A 78 2.08 8.00 11.71
C ALA A 78 2.25 9.50 12.00
N CYS A 79 1.41 10.36 11.42
CA CYS A 79 1.44 11.79 11.72
C CYS A 79 0.98 12.08 13.15
N SER A 80 -0.02 11.36 13.66
CA SER A 80 -0.51 11.53 15.03
C SER A 80 0.38 10.84 16.06
N ALA A 81 1.25 9.89 15.67
CA ALA A 81 2.19 9.22 16.56
C ALA A 81 3.06 10.20 17.37
N ALA A 82 3.40 11.36 16.79
CA ALA A 82 4.17 12.39 17.51
C ALA A 82 3.41 12.92 18.75
N PHE A 83 2.08 12.96 18.70
CA PHE A 83 1.21 13.60 19.69
C PHE A 83 0.37 12.62 20.53
N ASP A 84 0.07 11.44 19.99
CA ASP A 84 -0.76 10.41 20.62
C ASP A 84 0.03 9.10 20.83
N PRO A 85 0.30 8.70 22.09
CA PRO A 85 0.93 7.42 22.41
C PRO A 85 0.13 6.20 21.92
N ALA A 86 -1.19 6.30 21.81
CA ALA A 86 -2.02 5.20 21.32
C ALA A 86 -1.80 4.97 19.81
N ALA A 87 -1.60 6.05 19.04
CA ALA A 87 -1.26 5.97 17.63
C ALA A 87 0.10 5.29 17.39
N ARG A 88 1.09 5.52 18.26
CA ARG A 88 2.42 4.85 18.22
C ARG A 88 2.34 3.33 18.32
N ARG A 89 1.32 2.80 19.00
CA ARG A 89 1.13 1.36 19.20
C ARG A 89 0.23 0.74 18.13
N SER A 90 -0.18 1.50 17.13
CA SER A 90 -1.03 0.99 16.08
C SER A 90 -0.27 -0.01 15.21
N TRP A 91 -0.92 -1.14 14.91
CA TRP A 91 -0.40 -2.15 13.98
C TRP A 91 -0.15 -1.58 12.57
N ARG A 92 -0.86 -0.50 12.21
CA ARG A 92 -0.74 0.16 10.91
C ARG A 92 0.63 0.78 10.69
N LEU A 93 1.31 1.20 11.76
CA LEU A 93 2.69 1.67 11.67
C LEU A 93 3.66 0.55 11.32
N VAL A 94 3.50 -0.62 11.94
CA VAL A 94 4.32 -1.79 11.61
C VAL A 94 4.07 -2.21 10.16
N PHE A 95 2.82 -2.17 9.70
CA PHE A 95 2.48 -2.40 8.30
C PHE A 95 3.12 -1.36 7.37
N LEU A 96 3.07 -0.07 7.72
CA LEU A 96 3.67 1.00 6.92
C LEU A 96 5.20 0.89 6.83
N VAL A 97 5.86 0.58 7.95
CA VAL A 97 7.30 0.31 8.00
C VAL A 97 7.64 -0.94 7.18
N GLY A 98 6.83 -1.99 7.28
CA GLY A 98 6.97 -3.20 6.48
C GLY A 98 6.81 -2.94 4.98
N LEU A 99 5.89 -2.06 4.58
CA LEU A 99 5.68 -1.65 3.19
C LEU A 99 6.91 -0.91 2.63
N ILE A 100 7.44 0.06 3.38
CA ILE A 100 8.64 0.81 3.00
C ILE A 100 9.86 -0.13 2.98
N GLY A 101 10.04 -0.92 4.04
CA GLY A 101 11.14 -1.88 4.15
C GLY A 101 11.12 -2.94 3.05
N GLY A 102 9.93 -3.47 2.72
CA GLY A 102 9.76 -4.41 1.61
C GLY A 102 10.15 -3.80 0.26
N GLY A 103 9.81 -2.53 0.02
CA GLY A 103 10.23 -1.79 -1.17
C GLY A 103 11.75 -1.60 -1.25
N VAL A 104 12.38 -1.23 -0.14
CA VAL A 104 13.85 -1.08 -0.06
C VAL A 104 14.55 -2.41 -0.26
N ILE A 105 14.07 -3.49 0.36
CA ILE A 105 14.59 -4.84 0.18
C ILE A 105 14.46 -5.27 -1.29
N ALA A 106 13.30 -5.06 -1.91
CA ALA A 106 13.10 -5.37 -3.32
C ALA A 106 14.05 -4.56 -4.23
N ALA A 107 14.26 -3.27 -3.95
CA ALA A 107 15.18 -2.42 -4.71
C ALA A 107 16.66 -2.81 -4.51
N ALA A 108 17.04 -3.23 -3.31
CA ALA A 108 18.38 -3.72 -3.01
C ALA A 108 18.67 -5.04 -3.73
N LEU A 109 17.71 -5.96 -3.71
CA LEU A 109 17.82 -7.26 -4.35
C LEU A 109 17.79 -7.18 -5.88
N SER A 110 17.07 -6.21 -6.45
CA SER A 110 17.08 -5.96 -7.89
C SER A 110 18.34 -5.23 -8.37
N GLY A 111 19.24 -4.83 -7.46
CA GLY A 111 20.44 -4.05 -7.79
C GLY A 111 20.14 -2.61 -8.23
N GLN A 112 18.92 -2.12 -8.00
CA GLN A 112 18.45 -0.80 -8.43
C GLN A 112 18.37 0.22 -7.28
N LEU A 113 19.00 -0.08 -6.14
CA LEU A 113 19.05 0.84 -5.00
C LEU A 113 19.98 2.02 -5.31
N ALA A 114 19.42 3.04 -5.97
CA ALA A 114 20.08 4.28 -6.26
C ALA A 114 19.14 5.46 -5.94
N PRO A 115 19.61 6.51 -5.26
CA PRO A 115 18.83 7.73 -5.07
C PRO A 115 18.63 8.40 -6.44
N ARG A 116 17.44 8.24 -7.02
CA ARG A 116 17.07 8.84 -8.31
C ARG A 116 15.97 9.86 -8.08
N LEU A 117 16.23 11.09 -8.52
CA LEU A 117 15.23 12.16 -8.60
C LEU A 117 14.76 12.37 -10.04
N ASP A 118 15.36 11.66 -11.00
CA ASP A 118 14.97 11.62 -12.40
C ASP A 118 13.72 10.76 -12.56
N MET A 119 12.65 11.34 -13.11
CA MET A 119 11.38 10.65 -13.40
C MET A 119 11.13 10.50 -14.91
N GLY A 120 12.18 10.65 -15.73
CA GLY A 120 12.18 10.37 -17.16
C GLY A 120 11.10 11.13 -17.91
N ARG A 121 10.02 10.43 -18.30
CA ARG A 121 8.90 11.03 -19.05
C ARG A 121 8.23 12.18 -18.31
N PHE A 122 8.21 12.15 -16.98
CA PHE A 122 7.63 13.24 -16.20
C PHE A 122 8.49 14.50 -16.26
N ASP A 123 9.81 14.35 -16.25
CA ASP A 123 10.75 15.48 -16.30
C ASP A 123 10.65 16.20 -17.65
N ALA A 124 10.45 15.43 -18.72
CA ALA A 124 10.21 15.95 -20.06
C ALA A 124 8.82 16.60 -20.22
N ALA A 125 7.79 16.06 -19.56
CA ALA A 125 6.41 16.52 -19.72
C ALA A 125 6.03 17.70 -18.81
N VAL A 126 6.62 17.78 -17.61
CA VAL A 126 6.20 18.74 -16.57
C VAL A 126 7.34 19.65 -16.15
N THR A 127 8.38 19.10 -15.50
CA THR A 127 9.56 19.87 -15.09
C THR A 127 10.72 18.98 -14.66
N ALA A 128 11.93 19.36 -15.08
CA ALA A 128 13.18 18.79 -14.58
C ALA A 128 13.70 19.48 -13.31
N ASP A 129 13.16 20.66 -12.96
CA ASP A 129 13.61 21.41 -11.77
C ASP A 129 13.22 20.66 -10.49
N PRO A 130 14.20 20.24 -9.65
CA PRO A 130 13.93 19.49 -8.43
C PRO A 130 13.07 20.24 -7.43
N ALA A 131 13.15 21.58 -7.35
CA ALA A 131 12.37 22.36 -6.39
C ALA A 131 10.87 22.37 -6.77
N LEU A 132 10.58 22.66 -8.04
CA LEU A 132 9.20 22.64 -8.56
C LEU A 132 8.62 21.22 -8.52
N LYS A 133 9.42 20.21 -8.86
CA LYS A 133 9.03 18.80 -8.75
C LYS A 133 8.65 18.41 -7.33
N ALA A 134 9.47 18.80 -6.34
CA ALA A 134 9.16 18.56 -4.94
C ALA A 134 7.85 19.24 -4.51
N LEU A 135 7.62 20.48 -4.96
CA LEU A 135 6.36 21.21 -4.68
C LEU A 135 5.15 20.50 -5.30
N ILE A 136 5.26 20.03 -6.54
CA ILE A 136 4.18 19.30 -7.22
C ILE A 136 3.86 17.99 -6.49
N PHE A 137 4.87 17.20 -6.12
CA PHE A 137 4.64 15.95 -5.39
C PHE A 137 4.10 16.19 -3.97
N ALA A 138 4.56 17.23 -3.29
CA ALA A 138 4.02 17.61 -1.98
C ALA A 138 2.55 18.05 -2.09
N GLY A 139 2.23 18.90 -3.08
CA GLY A 139 0.86 19.33 -3.36
C GLY A 139 -0.05 18.17 -3.77
N GLY A 140 0.43 17.29 -4.66
CA GLY A 140 -0.27 16.07 -5.06
C GLY A 140 -0.51 15.12 -3.88
N GLY A 141 0.49 14.92 -3.02
CA GLY A 141 0.36 14.12 -1.80
C GLY A 141 -0.69 14.70 -0.84
N LEU A 142 -0.72 16.02 -0.66
CA LEU A 142 -1.74 16.70 0.14
C LEU A 142 -3.14 16.50 -0.44
N LEU A 143 -3.31 16.67 -1.75
CA LEU A 143 -4.59 16.47 -2.45
C LEU A 143 -5.08 15.01 -2.34
N ILE A 144 -4.18 14.03 -2.52
CA ILE A 144 -4.50 12.61 -2.34
C ILE A 144 -4.89 12.32 -0.88
N GLY A 145 -4.16 12.91 0.08
CA GLY A 145 -4.46 12.80 1.50
C GLY A 145 -5.86 13.31 1.83
N LEU A 146 -6.16 14.55 1.44
CA LEU A 146 -7.47 15.18 1.61
C LEU A 146 -8.58 14.40 0.91
N GLY A 147 -8.37 14.01 -0.35
CA GLY A 147 -9.32 13.23 -1.14
C GLY A 147 -9.64 11.87 -0.49
N SER A 148 -8.63 11.17 0.03
CA SER A 148 -8.84 9.89 0.73
C SER A 148 -9.65 10.06 2.02
N ARG A 149 -9.58 11.23 2.68
CA ARG A 149 -10.38 11.53 3.87
C ARG A 149 -11.81 11.89 3.51
N LEU A 150 -12.00 12.67 2.45
CA LEU A 150 -13.33 12.99 1.93
C LEU A 150 -14.08 11.74 1.44
N ALA A 151 -13.37 10.79 0.82
CA ALA A 151 -13.95 9.52 0.38
C ALA A 151 -14.21 8.53 1.53
N GLY A 152 -13.63 8.75 2.72
CA GLY A 152 -13.69 7.81 3.84
C GLY A 152 -12.76 6.59 3.68
N GLY A 153 -11.82 6.64 2.72
CA GLY A 153 -10.90 5.55 2.41
C GLY A 153 -9.95 5.89 1.25
N CYS A 154 -8.85 5.15 1.15
CA CYS A 154 -7.96 5.19 -0.01
C CYS A 154 -8.25 4.04 -0.98
N THR A 155 -7.49 3.97 -2.07
CA THR A 155 -7.57 2.89 -3.08
C THR A 155 -7.41 1.49 -2.49
N SER A 156 -6.56 1.30 -1.46
CA SER A 156 -6.46 0.00 -0.78
C SER A 156 -7.71 -0.37 0.01
N GLY A 157 -8.36 0.61 0.65
CA GLY A 157 -9.58 0.40 1.44
C GLY A 157 -10.81 0.17 0.55
N HIS A 158 -11.08 1.06 -0.40
CA HIS A 158 -12.22 0.90 -1.30
C HIS A 158 -11.95 -0.13 -2.40
N GLY A 159 -10.77 -0.12 -3.00
CA GLY A 159 -10.44 -0.92 -4.18
C GLY A 159 -10.13 -2.38 -3.89
N ILE A 160 -9.50 -2.71 -2.76
CA ILE A 160 -9.18 -4.11 -2.41
C ILE A 160 -10.26 -4.67 -1.47
N VAL A 161 -10.48 -4.04 -0.32
CA VAL A 161 -11.40 -4.57 0.70
C VAL A 161 -12.86 -4.26 0.35
N GLY A 162 -13.15 -3.02 -0.04
CA GLY A 162 -14.52 -2.55 -0.28
C GLY A 162 -15.21 -3.19 -1.49
N THR A 163 -14.48 -3.43 -2.58
CA THR A 163 -14.98 -4.16 -3.76
C THR A 163 -15.23 -5.64 -3.45
N ALA A 164 -14.34 -6.28 -2.66
CA ALA A 164 -14.49 -7.67 -2.23
C ALA A 164 -15.71 -7.87 -1.32
N LEU A 165 -16.07 -6.86 -0.52
CA LEU A 165 -17.28 -6.84 0.30
C LEU A 165 -18.56 -6.46 -0.48
N LEU A 166 -18.47 -6.26 -1.79
CA LEU A 166 -19.56 -5.82 -2.66
C LEU A 166 -20.24 -4.51 -2.21
N ALA A 167 -19.50 -3.62 -1.54
CA ALA A 167 -20.05 -2.36 -1.07
C ALA A 167 -20.25 -1.39 -2.26
N PRO A 168 -21.48 -0.94 -2.57
CA PRO A 168 -21.75 -0.14 -3.77
C PRO A 168 -21.00 1.20 -3.76
N ALA A 169 -20.85 1.80 -2.57
CA ALA A 169 -20.05 3.02 -2.40
C ALA A 169 -18.57 2.82 -2.79
N SER A 170 -18.00 1.64 -2.54
CA SER A 170 -16.60 1.33 -2.87
C SER A 170 -16.39 1.12 -4.37
N TRP A 171 -17.39 0.56 -5.07
CA TRP A 171 -17.36 0.46 -6.52
C TRP A 171 -17.38 1.84 -7.19
N LEU A 172 -18.26 2.73 -6.73
CA LEU A 172 -18.32 4.12 -7.21
C LEU A 172 -17.01 4.88 -6.93
N ALA A 173 -16.48 4.78 -5.71
CA ALA A 173 -15.22 5.44 -5.33
C ALA A 173 -14.04 4.92 -6.17
N THR A 174 -13.93 3.60 -6.35
CA THR A 174 -12.86 2.99 -7.15
C THR A 174 -12.94 3.40 -8.61
N GLY A 175 -14.16 3.43 -9.17
CA GLY A 175 -14.40 3.95 -10.52
C GLY A 175 -13.95 5.40 -10.67
N ALA A 176 -14.32 6.28 -9.73
CA ALA A 176 -13.93 7.68 -9.73
C ALA A 176 -12.40 7.86 -9.63
N PHE A 177 -11.71 7.10 -8.78
CA PHE A 177 -10.25 7.13 -8.68
C PHE A 177 -9.57 6.73 -9.99
N MET A 178 -10.08 5.68 -10.65
CA MET A 178 -9.48 5.19 -11.88
C MET A 178 -9.72 6.14 -13.05
N VAL A 179 -10.94 6.69 -13.18
CA VAL A 179 -11.26 7.70 -14.21
C VAL A 179 -10.41 8.94 -14.01
N ALA A 180 -10.31 9.47 -12.79
CA ALA A 180 -9.48 10.63 -12.49
C ALA A 180 -8.00 10.35 -12.84
N GLY A 181 -7.46 9.20 -12.46
CA GLY A 181 -6.08 8.81 -12.78
C GLY A 181 -5.82 8.69 -14.29
N ILE A 182 -6.74 8.08 -15.04
CA ILE A 182 -6.66 7.96 -16.50
C ILE A 182 -6.66 9.36 -17.13
N LEU A 183 -7.60 10.23 -16.73
CA LEU A 183 -7.69 11.59 -17.25
C LEU A 183 -6.43 12.41 -16.93
N THR A 184 -5.91 12.34 -15.70
CA THR A 184 -4.67 13.03 -15.34
C THR A 184 -3.47 12.52 -16.14
N ALA A 185 -3.36 11.20 -16.34
CA ALA A 185 -2.30 10.62 -17.15
C ALA A 185 -2.38 11.07 -18.62
N HIS A 186 -3.59 11.12 -19.19
CA HIS A 186 -3.78 11.67 -20.53
C HIS A 186 -3.46 13.16 -20.60
N LEU A 187 -3.89 13.98 -19.63
CA LEU A 187 -3.59 15.41 -19.65
C LEU A 187 -2.09 15.72 -19.53
N LEU A 188 -1.34 14.92 -18.79
CA LEU A 188 0.11 15.11 -18.62
C LEU A 188 0.95 14.55 -19.78
N PHE A 189 0.49 13.48 -20.43
CA PHE A 189 1.30 12.73 -21.41
C PHE A 189 0.64 12.60 -22.80
N ALA A 190 -0.38 13.40 -23.08
CA ALA A 190 -0.98 13.51 -24.42
C ALA A 190 -0.04 14.16 -25.44
#